data_AF-A0A7X1L2Z3-F1
#
_entry.id   AF-A0A7X1L2Z3-F1
#
_cell.length_a   1.000
_cell.length_b   1.000
_cell.length_c   1.000
_cell.angle_alpha   90.00
_cell.angle_beta   90.00
_cell.angle_gamma   90.00
#
_symmetry.space_group_name_H-M   'P 1'
#
loop_
_entity.id
_entity.type
_entity.pdbx_description
1 polymer ?
#
loop_
_entity_poly.entity_id
_entity_poly.type
_entity_poly.pdbx_seq_one_letter_code
_entity_poly.pdbx_strand_id
1 'polypeptide(L)'
;MQRAKPRKRPCRVCRRWFLPDGRLENRQKTCGNPECQREWHRKKCAEWNKKNEEYFRTNYLQKKLETAKSNEPNLCKSRLKTGLPLKFVQEVIGIQHLIIIEYLAQLLVRRSGVPTKTPPVFNTS
;
A
#
# COMPACT_ATOMS: atom_id res chain seq x y z
N MET A 1 -28.42 -11.32 -27.51
CA MET A 1 -27.84 -12.40 -26.68
C MET A 1 -28.61 -12.49 -25.36
N GLN A 2 -29.29 -13.60 -25.09
CA GLN A 2 -30.02 -13.80 -23.84
C GLN A 2 -29.02 -14.05 -22.70
N ARG A 3 -28.98 -13.17 -21.68
CA ARG A 3 -28.11 -13.37 -20.52
C ARG A 3 -28.61 -14.57 -19.72
N ALA A 4 -27.73 -15.52 -19.44
CA ALA A 4 -28.06 -16.68 -18.63
C ALA A 4 -28.56 -16.21 -17.25
N LYS A 5 -29.67 -16.77 -16.76
CA LYS A 5 -30.22 -16.42 -15.45
C LYS A 5 -29.17 -16.70 -14.36
N PRO A 6 -28.91 -15.76 -13.44
CA PRO A 6 -27.95 -15.98 -12.37
C PRO A 6 -28.42 -17.14 -11.49
N ARG A 7 -27.50 -18.05 -11.15
CA ARG A 7 -27.77 -19.17 -10.21
C ARG A 7 -27.42 -18.73 -8.80
N LYS A 8 -28.14 -19.26 -7.80
CA LYS A 8 -27.79 -19.06 -6.38
C LYS A 8 -26.40 -19.62 -6.11
N ARG A 9 -25.66 -18.97 -5.21
CA ARG A 9 -24.34 -19.42 -4.75
C ARG A 9 -24.05 -18.97 -3.32
N PRO A 10 -23.14 -19.63 -2.59
CA PRO A 10 -22.75 -19.22 -1.25
C PRO A 10 -21.88 -17.95 -1.27
N CYS A 11 -22.06 -17.09 -0.27
CA CYS A 11 -21.18 -15.96 0.00
C CYS A 11 -19.77 -16.41 0.41
N ARG A 12 -18.72 -15.78 -0.12
CA ARG A 12 -17.33 -16.13 0.24
C ARG A 12 -16.89 -15.73 1.66
N VAL A 13 -17.75 -15.02 2.41
CA VAL A 13 -17.48 -14.61 3.80
C VAL A 13 -18.38 -15.39 4.76
N CYS A 14 -19.69 -15.14 4.74
CA CYS A 14 -20.64 -15.79 5.66
C CYS A 14 -21.23 -17.11 5.16
N ARG A 15 -20.88 -17.59 3.96
CA ARG A 15 -21.37 -18.83 3.33
C ARG A 15 -22.89 -18.95 3.09
N ARG A 16 -23.69 -17.95 3.47
CA ARG A 16 -25.12 -17.88 3.14
C ARG A 16 -25.34 -17.92 1.62
N TRP A 17 -26.29 -18.73 1.18
CA TRP A 17 -26.72 -18.78 -0.22
C TRP A 17 -27.47 -17.51 -0.59
N PHE A 18 -27.08 -16.88 -1.69
CA PHE A 18 -27.72 -15.69 -2.23
C PHE A 18 -27.82 -15.76 -3.76
N LEU A 19 -28.72 -14.97 -4.33
CA LEU A 19 -28.86 -14.80 -5.76
C LEU A 19 -28.06 -13.56 -6.20
N PRO A 20 -27.02 -13.68 -7.03
CA PRO A 20 -26.26 -12.54 -7.53
C PRO A 20 -27.10 -11.63 -8.44
N ASP A 21 -26.80 -10.34 -8.44
CA ASP A 21 -27.36 -9.38 -9.40
C ASP A 21 -26.92 -9.75 -10.82
N GLY A 22 -27.86 -9.76 -11.77
CA GLY A 22 -27.61 -10.04 -13.19
C GLY A 22 -26.71 -9.02 -13.91
N ARG A 23 -26.43 -7.85 -13.31
CA ARG A 23 -25.42 -6.90 -13.80
C ARG A 23 -24.01 -7.30 -13.38
N LEU A 24 -23.87 -7.86 -12.18
CA LEU A 24 -22.59 -8.23 -11.62
C LEU A 24 -22.24 -9.69 -11.90
N GLU A 25 -23.23 -10.55 -12.14
CA GLU A 25 -23.12 -11.97 -12.51
C GLU A 25 -22.03 -12.68 -11.70
N ASN A 26 -20.88 -13.01 -12.30
CA ASN A 26 -19.78 -13.73 -11.68
C ASN A 26 -18.85 -12.85 -10.82
N ARG A 27 -19.00 -11.52 -10.87
CA ARG A 27 -18.19 -10.55 -10.12
C ARG A 27 -18.63 -10.42 -8.66
N GLN A 28 -19.93 -10.53 -8.36
CA GLN A 28 -20.45 -10.36 -6.99
C GLN A 28 -20.06 -11.52 -6.06
N LYS A 29 -18.93 -11.45 -5.35
CA LYS A 29 -18.46 -12.57 -4.53
C LYS A 29 -19.13 -12.69 -3.14
N THR A 30 -19.90 -11.68 -2.73
CA THR A 30 -20.52 -11.59 -1.40
C THR A 30 -22.04 -11.43 -1.49
N CYS A 31 -22.74 -11.76 -0.40
CA CYS A 31 -24.21 -11.70 -0.32
C CYS A 31 -24.80 -10.27 -0.38
N GLY A 32 -23.96 -9.23 -0.45
CA GLY A 32 -24.40 -7.84 -0.42
C GLY A 32 -24.41 -7.19 0.97
N ASN A 33 -24.30 -7.98 2.05
CA ASN A 33 -24.14 -7.42 3.39
C ASN A 33 -22.84 -6.58 3.47
N PRO A 34 -22.89 -5.32 3.95
CA PRO A 34 -21.72 -4.45 4.11
C PRO A 34 -20.56 -5.08 4.87
N GLU A 35 -20.82 -5.90 5.88
CA GLU A 35 -19.77 -6.61 6.63
C GLU A 35 -19.02 -7.61 5.74
N CYS A 36 -19.77 -8.40 4.97
CA CYS A 36 -19.20 -9.36 4.04
C CYS A 36 -18.44 -8.65 2.91
N GLN A 37 -18.94 -7.51 2.43
CA GLN A 37 -18.24 -6.69 1.42
C GLN A 37 -16.92 -6.12 1.96
N ARG A 38 -16.93 -5.52 3.16
CA ARG A 38 -15.73 -5.00 3.81
C ARG A 38 -14.68 -6.08 4.04
N GLU A 39 -15.09 -7.23 4.56
CA GLU A 39 -14.17 -8.33 4.82
C GLU A 39 -13.60 -8.93 3.52
N TRP A 40 -14.42 -9.05 2.47
CA TRP A 40 -13.94 -9.47 1.16
C TRP A 40 -12.97 -8.46 0.54
N HIS A 41 -13.27 -7.17 0.65
CA HIS A 41 -12.39 -6.09 0.20
C HIS A 41 -11.06 -6.14 0.95
N ARG A 42 -11.07 -6.24 2.30
CA ARG A 42 -9.86 -6.38 3.12
C ARG A 42 -8.98 -7.54 2.66
N LYS A 43 -9.56 -8.73 2.45
CA LYS A 43 -8.82 -9.90 1.96
C LYS A 43 -8.23 -9.67 0.58
N LYS A 44 -9.00 -9.07 -0.34
CA LYS A 44 -8.52 -8.82 -1.71
C LYS A 44 -7.47 -7.73 -1.78
N CYS A 45 -7.58 -6.68 -0.97
CA CYS A 45 -6.53 -5.69 -0.80
C CYS A 45 -5.26 -6.34 -0.23
N ALA A 46 -5.36 -7.18 0.80
CA ALA A 46 -4.19 -7.87 1.36
C ALA A 46 -3.51 -8.79 0.33
N GLU A 47 -4.29 -9.59 -0.42
CA GLU A 47 -3.77 -10.43 -1.50
C GLU A 47 -3.12 -9.61 -2.62
N TRP A 48 -3.75 -8.51 -3.01
CA TRP A 48 -3.22 -7.61 -4.03
C TRP A 48 -1.92 -6.94 -3.55
N ASN A 49 -1.88 -6.47 -2.30
CA ASN A 49 -0.69 -5.87 -1.68
C ASN A 49 0.48 -6.85 -1.61
N LYS A 50 0.20 -8.11 -1.25
CA LYS A 50 1.23 -9.16 -1.20
C LYS A 50 1.81 -9.46 -2.60
N LYS A 51 0.97 -9.45 -3.64
CA LYS A 51 1.40 -9.73 -5.01
C LYS A 51 2.09 -8.55 -5.68
N ASN A 52 1.75 -7.33 -5.29
CA ASN A 52 2.23 -6.10 -5.91
C ASN A 52 3.13 -5.32 -4.96
N GLU A 53 3.89 -6.02 -4.12
CA GLU A 53 4.73 -5.38 -3.10
C GLU A 53 5.73 -4.40 -3.75
N GLU A 54 6.32 -4.79 -4.88
CA GLU A 54 7.21 -3.94 -5.67
C GLU A 54 6.52 -2.68 -6.22
N TYR A 55 5.29 -2.80 -6.72
CA TYR A 55 4.51 -1.64 -7.18
C TYR A 55 4.37 -0.57 -6.08
N PHE A 56 4.12 -1.00 -4.84
CA PHE A 56 4.03 -0.08 -3.70
C PHE A 56 5.37 0.57 -3.35
N ARG A 57 6.46 -0.21 -3.37
CA ARG A 57 7.81 0.29 -3.12
C ARG A 57 8.18 1.36 -4.17
N THR A 58 7.90 1.09 -5.43
CA THR A 58 8.14 2.00 -6.55
C THR A 58 7.29 3.25 -6.44
N ASN A 59 5.97 3.13 -6.23
CA ASN A 59 5.08 4.28 -6.12
C ASN A 59 5.43 5.17 -4.92
N TYR A 60 5.76 4.57 -3.78
CA TYR A 60 6.20 5.29 -2.57
C TYR A 60 7.48 6.08 -2.82
N LEU A 61 8.51 5.42 -3.38
CA LEU A 61 9.79 6.06 -3.62
C LEU A 61 9.67 7.17 -4.67
N GLN A 62 8.95 6.91 -5.76
CA GLN A 62 8.68 7.89 -6.81
C GLN A 62 8.00 9.13 -6.24
N LYS A 63 6.90 8.97 -5.48
CA LYS A 63 6.21 10.11 -4.85
C LYS A 63 7.15 10.92 -3.96
N LYS A 64 7.96 10.25 -3.12
CA LYS A 64 8.90 10.91 -2.21
C LYS A 64 9.97 11.71 -2.95
N LEU A 65 10.47 11.17 -4.07
CA LEU A 65 11.42 11.85 -4.94
C LEU A 65 10.78 13.06 -5.63
N GLU A 66 9.55 12.94 -6.14
CA GLU A 66 8.85 14.06 -6.76
C GLU A 66 8.56 15.19 -5.76
N THR A 67 8.10 14.87 -4.54
CA THR A 67 7.91 15.90 -3.49
C THR A 67 9.21 16.62 -3.16
N ALA A 68 10.34 15.92 -3.18
CA ALA A 68 11.65 16.51 -2.93
C ALA A 68 12.15 17.41 -4.08
N LYS A 69 11.74 17.12 -5.32
CA LYS A 69 12.03 17.98 -6.48
C LYS A 69 11.19 19.26 -6.45
N SER A 70 9.98 19.22 -5.91
CA SER A 70 9.07 20.37 -5.85
C SER A 70 9.49 21.48 -4.87
N ASN A 71 10.71 21.43 -4.30
CA ASN A 71 11.33 22.49 -3.49
C ASN A 71 10.50 22.98 -2.27
N GLU A 72 9.59 22.16 -1.74
CA GLU A 72 8.99 22.43 -0.44
C GLU A 72 10.06 22.21 0.66
N PRO A 73 10.51 23.25 1.39
CA PRO A 73 11.70 23.21 2.24
C PRO A 73 11.57 22.32 3.49
N ASN A 74 10.50 21.55 3.63
CA ASN A 74 10.16 20.80 4.84
C ASN A 74 10.57 19.32 4.87
N LEU A 75 11.29 18.80 3.87
CA LEU A 75 11.50 17.35 3.74
C LEU A 75 12.70 16.75 4.49
N CYS A 76 13.60 17.55 5.07
CA CYS A 76 14.79 16.99 5.72
C CYS A 76 14.59 16.64 7.20
N LYS A 77 13.38 16.21 7.60
CA LYS A 77 13.21 15.44 8.85
C LYS A 77 13.51 13.98 8.53
N SER A 78 14.80 13.68 8.30
CA SER A 78 15.28 12.29 8.24
C SER A 78 14.74 11.54 9.46
N ARG A 79 14.07 10.40 9.23
CA ARG A 79 13.58 9.56 10.33
C ARG A 79 14.73 8.84 11.03
N LEU A 80 15.88 8.76 10.36
CA LEU A 80 17.10 8.20 10.91
C LEU A 80 17.90 9.31 11.60
N LYS A 81 18.05 9.18 12.93
CA LYS A 81 18.95 10.02 13.73
C LYS A 81 20.39 9.56 13.50
N THR A 82 20.96 9.92 12.34
CA THR A 82 22.34 9.55 11.98
C THR A 82 23.38 10.43 12.66
N GLY A 83 22.99 11.57 13.25
CA GLY A 83 23.92 12.55 13.83
C GLY A 83 24.72 13.34 12.79
N LEU A 84 24.45 13.14 11.49
CA LEU A 84 25.18 13.77 10.40
C LEU A 84 24.74 15.23 10.19
N PRO A 85 25.66 16.12 9.74
CA PRO A 85 25.32 17.50 9.38
C PRO A 85 24.50 17.54 8.08
N LEU A 86 23.17 17.43 8.23
CA LEU A 86 22.23 17.20 7.12
C LEU A 86 22.34 18.22 5.97
N LYS A 87 22.62 19.50 6.27
CA LYS A 87 22.77 20.54 5.24
C LYS A 87 23.96 20.28 4.32
N PHE A 88 25.13 20.02 4.90
CA PHE A 88 26.35 19.73 4.16
C PHE A 88 26.23 18.42 3.36
N VAL A 89 25.65 17.39 3.99
CA VAL A 89 25.43 16.12 3.31
C VAL A 89 24.45 16.27 2.15
N GLN A 90 23.38 17.05 2.31
CA GLN A 90 22.42 17.34 1.23
C GLN A 90 23.08 18.10 0.07
N GLU A 91 24.00 19.02 0.35
CA GLU A 91 24.74 19.75 -0.67
C GLU A 91 25.67 18.84 -1.48
N VAL A 92 26.41 17.95 -0.82
CA VAL A 92 27.36 17.04 -1.48
C VAL A 92 26.69 15.88 -2.19
N ILE A 93 25.66 15.27 -1.59
CA ILE A 93 25.04 14.03 -2.06
C ILE A 93 23.76 14.28 -2.86
N GLY A 94 23.06 15.39 -2.59
CA GLY A 94 21.76 15.70 -3.17
C GLY A 94 20.60 15.01 -2.45
N ILE A 95 19.44 15.68 -2.45
CA ILE A 95 18.24 15.24 -1.71
C ILE A 95 17.66 13.90 -2.20
N GLN A 96 17.75 13.63 -3.51
CA GLN A 96 17.23 12.39 -4.11
C GLN A 96 17.99 11.15 -3.62
N HIS A 97 19.33 11.21 -3.63
CA HIS A 97 20.17 10.13 -3.15
C HIS A 97 19.99 9.91 -1.64
N LEU A 98 19.80 10.97 -0.85
CA LEU A 98 19.50 10.84 0.57
C LEU A 98 18.18 10.09 0.83
N ILE A 99 17.15 10.35 0.02
CA ILE A 99 15.87 9.65 0.10
C ILE A 99 16.04 8.15 -0.20
N ILE A 100 16.84 7.80 -1.20
CA ILE A 100 17.13 6.42 -1.58
C ILE A 100 17.93 5.71 -0.48
N ILE A 101 18.97 6.35 0.05
CA ILE A 101 19.82 5.82 1.13
C ILE A 101 18.98 5.59 2.40
N GLU A 102 18.14 6.56 2.77
CA GLU A 102 17.24 6.42 3.93
C GLU A 102 16.27 5.25 3.75
N TYR A 103 15.71 5.10 2.56
CA TYR A 103 14.79 4.01 2.24
C TYR A 103 15.49 2.64 2.31
N LEU A 104 16.71 2.53 1.76
CA LEU A 104 17.53 1.33 1.85
C LEU A 104 17.85 0.99 3.32
N ALA A 105 18.28 1.96 4.11
CA ALA A 105 18.56 1.78 5.53
C ALA A 105 17.33 1.29 6.30
N GLN A 106 16.13 1.82 6.03
CA GLN A 106 14.89 1.34 6.63
C GLN A 106 14.59 -0.13 6.26
N LEU A 107 14.85 -0.55 5.01
CA LEU A 107 14.67 -1.94 4.59
C LEU A 107 15.65 -2.88 5.32
N LEU A 108 16.91 -2.46 5.48
CA LEU A 108 17.92 -3.23 6.21
C LEU A 108 17.56 -3.41 7.68
N VAL A 109 17.13 -2.33 8.36
CA VAL A 109 16.72 -2.38 9.77
C VAL A 109 15.49 -3.27 9.97
N ARG A 110 14.51 -3.23 9.06
CA ARG A 110 13.35 -4.14 9.12
C ARG A 110 13.75 -5.60 8.95
N ARG A 111 14.73 -5.89 8.09
CA ARG A 111 15.22 -7.24 7.85
C ARG A 111 16.05 -7.78 9.02
N SER A 112 16.77 -6.93 9.73
CA SER A 112 17.55 -7.31 10.92
C SER A 112 16.69 -7.52 12.17
N GLY A 113 15.37 -7.36 12.08
CA GLY A 113 14.44 -7.57 13.21
C GLY A 113 14.55 -6.53 14.31
N VAL A 114 15.31 -5.44 14.10
CA VAL A 114 15.42 -4.34 15.06
C VAL A 114 14.09 -3.58 15.05
N PRO A 115 13.39 -3.48 16.19
CA PRO A 115 12.08 -2.84 16.23
C PRO A 115 12.21 -1.34 15.93
N THR A 116 11.88 -0.96 14.69
CA THR A 116 11.67 0.45 14.34
C THR A 116 10.39 0.89 15.02
N LYS A 117 10.47 1.87 15.91
CA LYS A 117 9.35 2.34 16.75
C LYS A 117 8.11 2.85 16.00
N THR A 118 8.09 2.89 14.68
CA THR A 118 6.90 3.30 13.92
C THR A 118 6.75 2.53 12.59
N PRO A 119 5.59 1.90 12.34
CA PRO A 119 5.31 1.32 11.03
C PRO A 119 5.15 2.42 9.98
N PRO A 120 5.47 2.14 8.70
CA PRO A 120 5.11 3.04 7.61
C PRO A 120 3.58 3.14 7.53
N VAL A 121 3.05 4.34 7.71
CA VAL A 121 1.66 4.63 7.35
C VAL A 121 1.59 4.59 5.83
N PHE A 122 1.14 3.47 5.29
CA PHE A 122 0.67 3.41 3.91
C PHE A 122 -0.67 4.12 3.88
N ASN A 123 -0.67 5.41 3.54
CA ASN A 123 -1.93 6.11 3.26
C ASN A 123 -2.58 5.45 2.04
N THR A 124 -3.61 4.66 2.30
CA THR A 124 -4.60 4.25 1.32
C THR A 124 -5.58 5.40 1.18
N SER A 125 -5.46 6.16 0.10
CA SER A 125 -6.49 7.07 -0.40
C SER A 125 -6.65 6.81 -1.89
#